data_AF-A0A194V4T7-F1
#
_entry.id   AF-A0A194V4T7-F1
#
_cell.length_a   1.000
_cell.length_b   1.000
_cell.length_c   1.000
_cell.angle_alpha   90.00
_cell.angle_beta   90.00
_cell.angle_gamma   90.00
#
_symmetry.space_group_name_H-M   'P 1'
#
loop_
_entity.id
_entity.type
_entity.pdbx_description
1 polymer ?
#
loop_
_entity_poly.entity_id
_entity_poly.type
_entity_poly.pdbx_seq_one_letter_code
_entity_poly.pdbx_strand_id
1 'polypeptide(L)'
;MQPAWPSPKGHDAPALALALALDSASASASTSASDPHHTDGQTQPKKKRLCAEALFALASRTNSLPDFIRALERARHPTTLDRSYPFIIRMGLFFSIMHGRTSLAAYLLENEPLAPAILREHITPSVVGQKPSIPLFDLLITQHGWDINKDEGKPHDKSPLLSWVLHHQNEHELVCWLLDRNARVDFGEVSDEERPRPLVLLETCAQFGSVESFRLLQAKGAKLGGRTLHLCCGTAAYYGADPGANSQDQDNLGREEVLGLGEEGTANVNSDADADADAEDSGLVQRPKRAAMVRYLVDELGLNVNQTDTEITRIYWRYGTPLNYAAREKKGVAVVRWLLGKGADPLNPKCNVSAEKCAKVHECHEVLQVLEQWKELNPDEVQKRHLSGSGFETPLK
;
A
#
# COMPACT_ATOMS: atom_id res chain seq x y z
N MET A 1 36.83 25.69 -12.22
CA MET A 1 36.65 25.60 -10.76
C MET A 1 35.19 25.27 -10.48
N GLN A 2 34.88 23.98 -10.30
CA GLN A 2 33.54 23.50 -9.94
C GLN A 2 33.47 23.33 -8.41
N PRO A 3 32.33 23.59 -7.75
CA PRO A 3 32.20 23.31 -6.34
C PRO A 3 31.91 21.82 -6.13
N ALA A 4 32.73 21.17 -5.31
CA ALA A 4 32.48 19.84 -4.78
C ALA A 4 31.26 19.91 -3.82
N TRP A 5 30.22 19.12 -4.10
CA TRP A 5 29.09 18.96 -3.20
C TRP A 5 29.31 17.70 -2.32
N PRO A 6 28.98 17.77 -1.02
CA PRO A 6 29.20 16.66 -0.10
C PRO A 6 28.18 15.54 -0.31
N SER A 7 28.62 14.30 -0.12
CA SER A 7 27.75 13.11 -0.07
C SER A 7 26.74 13.23 1.07
N PRO A 8 25.45 12.95 0.84
CA PRO A 8 24.50 12.78 1.93
C PRO A 8 24.69 11.40 2.55
N LYS A 9 25.04 11.40 3.84
CA LYS A 9 24.93 10.23 4.72
C LYS A 9 23.45 9.89 4.91
N GLY A 10 23.20 8.61 5.19
CA GLY A 10 21.91 7.94 5.17
C GLY A 10 20.77 8.68 5.84
N HIS A 11 19.61 8.59 5.19
CA HIS A 11 18.31 8.87 5.77
C HIS A 11 17.36 7.75 5.39
N ASP A 12 16.72 7.21 6.41
CA ASP A 12 15.67 6.21 6.37
C ASP A 12 14.52 6.62 5.43
N ALA A 13 14.03 5.65 4.66
CA ALA A 13 12.77 5.79 3.93
C ALA A 13 11.59 5.81 4.93
N PRO A 14 10.54 6.61 4.69
CA PRO A 14 9.42 6.70 5.62
C PRO A 14 8.50 5.49 5.47
N ALA A 15 8.49 4.63 6.47
CA ALA A 15 7.37 3.72 6.73
C ALA A 15 6.16 4.56 7.19
N LEU A 16 5.07 4.50 6.43
CA LEU A 16 3.76 4.99 6.86
C LEU A 16 3.22 4.03 7.93
N ALA A 17 3.57 4.29 9.19
CA ALA A 17 2.94 3.68 10.36
C ALA A 17 2.74 4.77 11.42
N LEU A 18 1.54 5.36 11.46
CA LEU A 18 1.15 6.29 12.52
C LEU A 18 0.53 5.49 13.67
N ALA A 19 1.39 4.83 14.46
CA ALA A 19 0.99 4.22 15.74
C ALA A 19 1.17 5.24 16.87
N LEU A 20 0.07 5.59 17.53
CA LEU A 20 0.08 6.42 18.74
C LEU A 20 0.67 5.60 19.90
N ALA A 21 1.86 5.98 20.36
CA ALA A 21 2.47 5.46 21.57
C ALA A 21 1.75 6.02 22.82
N LEU A 22 1.26 5.12 23.68
CA LEU A 22 0.95 5.42 25.08
C LEU A 22 2.02 4.77 25.96
N ASP A 23 2.64 5.62 26.77
CA ASP A 23 3.79 5.40 27.64
C ASP A 23 3.58 4.24 28.62
N SER A 24 4.51 3.27 28.63
CA SER A 24 4.58 2.20 29.65
C SER A 24 5.87 2.35 30.44
N ALA A 25 5.80 3.04 31.58
CA ALA A 25 6.89 3.11 32.53
C ALA A 25 6.89 1.86 33.42
N SER A 26 7.85 0.96 33.20
CA SER A 26 8.21 -0.11 34.15
C SER A 26 9.21 0.45 35.16
N ALA A 27 8.88 0.37 36.46
CA ALA A 27 9.80 0.71 37.54
C ALA A 27 10.33 -0.57 38.20
N SER A 28 11.64 -0.71 38.18
CA SER A 28 12.45 -1.72 38.85
C SER A 28 12.35 -1.65 40.37
N ALA A 29 12.20 -2.81 41.01
CA ALA A 29 12.19 -2.96 42.46
C ALA A 29 13.61 -2.90 43.04
N SER A 30 13.80 -2.06 44.06
CA SER A 30 14.93 -2.13 45.00
C SER A 30 14.41 -2.20 46.42
N THR A 31 14.78 -3.26 47.12
CA THR A 31 14.47 -3.59 48.51
C THR A 31 15.21 -2.69 49.51
N SER A 32 14.51 -2.06 50.45
CA SER A 32 15.03 -1.86 51.81
C SER A 32 13.89 -1.56 52.80
N ALA A 33 13.90 -2.27 53.91
CA ALA A 33 12.96 -2.21 55.01
C ALA A 33 13.06 -0.92 55.84
N SER A 34 11.95 -0.46 56.42
CA SER A 34 11.70 -0.29 57.87
C SER A 34 10.60 0.74 58.16
N ASP A 35 9.75 0.40 59.12
CA ASP A 35 8.84 1.20 59.97
C ASP A 35 7.35 1.44 59.60
N PRO A 36 6.43 1.27 60.61
CA PRO A 36 4.99 1.29 60.42
C PRO A 36 4.33 2.59 60.93
N HIS A 37 3.08 2.78 60.52
CA HIS A 37 2.13 3.86 60.85
C HIS A 37 2.09 5.04 59.87
N HIS A 38 1.39 4.83 58.75
CA HIS A 38 0.66 5.90 58.09
C HIS A 38 -0.67 5.37 57.55
N THR A 39 -1.75 6.11 57.83
CA THR A 39 -3.12 5.82 57.42
C THR A 39 -3.27 5.86 55.90
N ASP A 40 -3.58 4.70 55.31
CA ASP A 40 -3.83 4.50 53.88
C ASP A 40 -5.07 5.27 53.40
N GLY A 41 -4.86 6.50 52.95
CA GLY A 41 -5.77 7.18 52.03
C GLY A 41 -5.48 6.71 50.61
N GLN A 42 -5.94 5.51 50.24
CA GLN A 42 -5.91 5.04 48.86
C GLN A 42 -6.74 5.98 47.97
N THR A 43 -6.06 6.98 47.39
CA THR A 43 -6.60 7.83 46.32
C THR A 43 -6.84 6.95 45.11
N GLN A 44 -8.08 6.48 44.96
CA GLN A 44 -8.54 5.81 43.74
C GLN A 44 -8.10 6.64 42.53
N PRO A 45 -7.35 6.05 41.58
CA PRO A 45 -6.87 6.77 40.41
C PRO A 45 -8.08 7.36 39.69
N LYS A 46 -8.14 8.69 39.59
CA LYS A 46 -9.21 9.39 38.89
C LYS A 46 -9.24 8.87 37.45
N LYS A 47 -10.23 8.03 37.13
CA LYS A 47 -10.43 7.51 35.77
C LYS A 47 -10.54 8.70 34.83
N LYS A 48 -9.52 8.92 33.99
CA LYS A 48 -9.53 10.00 32.99
C LYS A 48 -10.76 9.78 32.12
N ARG A 49 -11.68 10.74 32.14
CA ARG A 49 -12.88 10.70 31.29
C ARG A 49 -12.42 10.93 29.84
N LEU A 50 -12.77 10.00 28.96
CA LEU A 50 -12.48 10.14 27.53
C LEU A 50 -13.35 11.24 26.91
N CYS A 51 -12.80 11.97 25.93
CA CYS A 51 -13.58 12.91 25.12
C CYS A 51 -14.47 12.14 24.12
N ALA A 52 -15.47 12.81 23.56
CA ALA A 52 -16.42 12.18 22.62
C ALA A 52 -15.71 11.58 21.39
N GLU A 53 -14.68 12.25 20.85
CA GLU A 53 -13.87 11.76 19.73
C GLU A 53 -13.19 10.42 20.04
N ALA A 54 -12.55 10.31 21.22
CA ALA A 54 -11.91 9.07 21.65
C ALA A 54 -12.93 7.95 21.87
N LEU A 55 -14.13 8.28 22.36
CA LEU A 55 -15.23 7.32 22.50
C LEU A 55 -15.72 6.82 21.13
N PHE A 56 -15.86 7.69 20.13
CA PHE A 56 -16.20 7.28 18.76
C PHE A 56 -15.16 6.37 18.14
N ALA A 57 -13.87 6.70 18.29
CA ALA A 57 -12.78 5.88 17.80
C ALA A 57 -12.81 4.48 18.46
N LEU A 58 -12.96 4.43 19.78
CA LEU A 58 -13.05 3.18 20.53
C LEU A 58 -14.26 2.34 20.09
N ALA A 59 -15.45 2.95 20.05
CA ALA A 59 -16.69 2.28 19.65
C ALA A 59 -16.64 1.75 18.21
N SER A 60 -15.99 2.48 17.30
CA SER A 60 -15.81 2.04 15.90
C SER A 60 -14.85 0.86 15.80
N ARG A 61 -13.77 0.84 16.60
CA ARG A 61 -12.85 -0.31 16.66
C ARG A 61 -13.56 -1.55 17.21
N THR A 62 -14.28 -1.42 18.32
CA THR A 62 -15.00 -2.52 18.98
C THR A 62 -16.35 -2.85 18.34
N ASN A 63 -16.77 -2.10 17.31
CA ASN A 63 -18.08 -2.20 16.66
C ASN A 63 -19.27 -2.16 17.64
N SER A 64 -19.16 -1.34 18.69
CA SER A 64 -20.10 -1.29 19.81
C SER A 64 -21.09 -0.13 19.66
N LEU A 65 -22.31 -0.43 19.20
CA LEU A 65 -23.38 0.58 19.10
C LEU A 65 -23.71 1.27 20.44
N PRO A 66 -23.78 0.57 21.60
CA PRO A 66 -24.01 1.24 22.88
C PRO A 66 -22.93 2.27 23.22
N ASP A 67 -21.66 1.96 22.99
CA ASP A 67 -20.54 2.90 23.24
C ASP A 67 -20.59 4.08 22.28
N PHE A 68 -21.01 3.81 21.05
CA PHE A 68 -21.19 4.81 20.01
C PHE A 68 -22.31 5.80 20.35
N ILE A 69 -23.45 5.31 20.87
CA ILE A 69 -24.54 6.16 21.36
C ILE A 69 -24.08 7.02 22.54
N ARG A 70 -23.34 6.44 23.49
CA ARG A 70 -22.75 7.20 24.61
C ARG A 70 -21.81 8.30 24.12
N ALA A 71 -21.02 8.04 23.08
CA ALA A 71 -20.16 9.05 22.46
C ALA A 71 -20.98 10.20 21.85
N LEU A 72 -22.10 9.87 21.20
CA LEU A 72 -23.01 10.83 20.58
C LEU A 72 -23.75 11.70 21.61
N GLU A 73 -24.29 11.10 22.67
CA GLU A 73 -24.90 11.83 23.80
C GLU A 73 -23.90 12.81 24.43
N ARG A 74 -22.65 12.36 24.60
CA ARG A 74 -21.57 13.21 25.09
C ARG A 74 -21.29 14.37 24.15
N ALA A 75 -21.31 14.15 22.84
CA ALA A 75 -21.10 15.18 21.83
C ALA A 75 -22.19 16.27 21.86
N ARG A 76 -23.46 15.88 22.09
CA ARG A 76 -24.61 16.81 22.17
C ARG A 76 -24.55 17.72 23.40
N HIS A 77 -23.80 17.34 24.43
CA HIS A 77 -23.59 18.12 25.65
C HIS A 77 -22.10 18.49 25.81
N PRO A 78 -21.56 19.34 24.91
CA PRO A 78 -20.15 19.65 24.88
C PRO A 78 -19.73 20.31 26.20
N THR A 79 -18.62 19.85 26.76
CA THR A 79 -17.93 20.58 27.83
C THR A 79 -17.06 21.68 27.24
N THR A 80 -16.60 22.62 28.07
CA THR A 80 -15.78 23.77 27.63
C THR A 80 -14.48 23.41 26.92
N LEU A 81 -14.05 22.14 26.98
CA LEU A 81 -12.86 21.61 26.32
C LEU A 81 -13.17 20.87 25.00
N ASP A 82 -14.44 20.65 24.68
CA ASP A 82 -14.83 19.84 23.52
C ASP A 82 -14.83 20.68 22.23
N ARG A 83 -14.45 20.01 21.12
CA ARG A 83 -14.51 20.59 19.77
C ARG A 83 -15.97 20.84 19.35
N SER A 84 -16.16 21.59 18.27
CA SER A 84 -17.52 21.88 17.77
C SER A 84 -18.29 20.59 17.44
N TYR A 85 -19.60 20.59 17.70
CA TYR A 85 -20.46 19.43 17.43
C TYR A 85 -20.34 18.87 16.01
N PRO A 86 -20.34 19.69 14.93
CA PRO A 86 -20.15 19.18 13.57
C PRO A 86 -18.81 18.46 13.37
N PHE A 87 -17.74 18.94 14.02
CA PHE A 87 -16.45 18.27 13.97
C PHE A 87 -16.52 16.88 14.62
N ILE A 88 -17.19 16.76 15.77
CA ILE A 88 -17.31 15.49 16.47
C ILE A 88 -18.14 14.48 15.64
N ILE A 89 -19.26 14.91 15.05
CA ILE A 89 -20.06 14.06 14.14
C ILE A 89 -19.24 13.61 12.93
N ARG A 90 -18.42 14.51 12.36
CA ARG A 90 -17.48 14.17 11.29
C ARG A 90 -16.51 13.07 11.73
N MET A 91 -15.94 13.15 12.93
CA MET A 91 -15.04 12.11 13.43
C MET A 91 -15.77 10.77 13.65
N GLY A 92 -16.99 10.80 14.20
CA GLY A 92 -17.81 9.59 14.36
C GLY A 92 -18.09 8.90 13.02
N LEU A 93 -18.49 9.65 12.00
CA LEU A 93 -18.74 9.12 10.66
C LEU A 93 -17.45 8.63 10.00
N PHE A 94 -16.37 9.41 10.10
CA PHE A 94 -15.05 9.05 9.59
C PHE A 94 -14.57 7.71 10.15
N PHE A 95 -14.58 7.53 11.48
CA PHE A 95 -14.12 6.28 12.10
C PHE A 95 -15.03 5.11 11.75
N SER A 96 -16.34 5.32 11.67
CA SER A 96 -17.29 4.28 11.28
C SER A 96 -17.00 3.75 9.88
N ILE A 97 -16.82 4.65 8.90
CA ILE A 97 -16.54 4.30 7.50
C ILE A 97 -15.14 3.69 7.35
N MET A 98 -14.11 4.34 7.91
CA MET A 98 -12.72 3.87 7.82
C MET A 98 -12.53 2.45 8.37
N HIS A 99 -13.28 2.08 9.41
CA HIS A 99 -13.26 0.74 10.00
C HIS A 99 -14.30 -0.23 9.40
N GLY A 100 -15.04 0.18 8.36
CA GLY A 100 -16.03 -0.67 7.69
C GLY A 100 -17.25 -1.00 8.55
N ARG A 101 -17.60 -0.15 9.52
CA ARG A 101 -18.72 -0.36 10.44
C ARG A 101 -20.02 0.19 9.85
N THR A 102 -20.56 -0.55 8.88
CA THR A 102 -21.77 -0.15 8.12
C THR A 102 -22.95 0.19 9.03
N SER A 103 -23.19 -0.57 10.10
CA SER A 103 -24.28 -0.31 11.05
C SER A 103 -24.11 0.99 11.85
N LEU A 104 -22.88 1.33 12.26
CA LEU A 104 -22.60 2.57 12.99
C LEU A 104 -22.68 3.79 12.06
N ALA A 105 -22.20 3.64 10.82
CA ALA A 105 -22.32 4.68 9.80
C ALA A 105 -23.80 4.94 9.45
N ALA A 106 -24.60 3.88 9.24
CA ALA A 106 -26.03 3.98 9.00
C ALA A 106 -26.75 4.70 10.15
N TYR A 107 -26.43 4.33 11.39
CA TYR A 107 -27.01 4.96 12.56
C TYR A 107 -26.79 6.48 12.58
N LEU A 108 -25.58 6.97 12.31
CA LEU A 108 -25.34 8.42 12.21
C LEU A 108 -26.11 9.05 11.05
N LEU A 109 -26.10 8.44 9.88
CA LEU A 109 -26.73 9.02 8.69
C LEU A 109 -28.26 9.11 8.82
N GLU A 110 -28.87 8.20 9.58
CA GLU A 110 -30.32 8.17 9.85
C GLU A 110 -30.73 9.07 11.01
N ASN A 111 -29.88 9.20 12.05
CA ASN A 111 -30.27 9.86 13.31
C ASN A 111 -29.64 11.25 13.51
N GLU A 112 -28.61 11.62 12.74
CA GLU A 112 -27.94 12.92 12.86
C GLU A 112 -28.15 13.80 11.61
N PRO A 113 -28.91 14.91 11.70
CA PRO A 113 -29.22 15.77 10.57
C PRO A 113 -27.99 16.34 9.83
N LEU A 114 -26.86 16.47 10.52
CA LEU A 114 -25.60 16.97 9.94
C LEU A 114 -24.82 15.92 9.16
N ALA A 115 -25.03 14.62 9.45
CA ALA A 115 -24.21 13.55 8.91
C ALA A 115 -24.28 13.43 7.37
N PRO A 116 -25.44 13.57 6.70
CA PRO A 116 -25.49 13.54 5.23
C PRO A 116 -24.75 14.70 4.54
N ALA A 117 -24.72 15.89 5.15
CA ALA A 117 -23.93 17.02 4.63
C ALA A 117 -22.43 16.75 4.81
N ILE A 118 -22.03 16.29 5.99
CA ILE A 118 -20.65 15.91 6.31
C ILE A 118 -20.14 14.79 5.38
N LEU A 119 -20.99 13.78 5.08
CA LEU A 119 -20.67 12.71 4.15
C LEU A 119 -20.28 13.29 2.77
N ARG A 120 -21.14 14.14 2.21
CA ARG A 120 -20.94 14.73 0.88
C ARG A 120 -19.76 15.68 0.82
N GLU A 121 -19.46 16.42 1.88
CA GLU A 121 -18.41 17.44 1.87
C GLU A 121 -17.05 16.91 2.33
N HIS A 122 -17.01 16.09 3.37
CA HIS A 122 -15.76 15.81 4.10
C HIS A 122 -15.22 14.39 4.00
N ILE A 123 -16.05 13.41 3.61
CA ILE A 123 -15.59 12.03 3.45
C ILE A 123 -14.96 11.87 2.06
N THR A 124 -13.73 11.37 2.03
CA THR A 124 -12.90 11.18 0.83
C THR A 124 -12.90 9.73 0.37
N PRO A 125 -12.58 9.46 -0.92
CA PRO A 125 -12.37 8.11 -1.43
C PRO A 125 -11.43 7.25 -0.57
N SER A 126 -10.31 7.79 -0.10
CA SER A 126 -9.35 7.11 0.80
C SER A 126 -10.00 6.54 2.05
N VAL A 127 -10.90 7.28 2.68
CA VAL A 127 -11.63 6.83 3.88
C VAL A 127 -12.58 5.69 3.54
N VAL A 128 -13.29 5.82 2.43
CA VAL A 128 -14.25 4.81 1.95
C VAL A 128 -13.55 3.52 1.48
N GLY A 129 -12.37 3.66 0.90
CA GLY A 129 -11.57 2.56 0.36
C GLY A 129 -10.69 1.82 1.38
N GLN A 130 -10.66 2.23 2.65
CA GLN A 130 -9.80 1.62 3.67
C GLN A 130 -10.30 0.24 4.13
N LYS A 131 -11.61 0.08 4.30
CA LYS A 131 -12.28 -1.19 4.64
C LYS A 131 -13.56 -1.33 3.77
N PRO A 132 -13.39 -1.43 2.44
CA PRO A 132 -14.49 -1.39 1.51
C PRO A 132 -15.34 -2.65 1.63
N SER A 133 -16.64 -2.50 1.43
CA SER A 133 -17.57 -3.62 1.31
C SER A 133 -18.78 -3.17 0.50
N ILE A 134 -19.41 -4.11 -0.20
CA ILE A 134 -20.64 -3.84 -0.96
C ILE A 134 -21.73 -3.24 -0.08
N PRO A 135 -22.02 -3.74 1.15
CA PRO A 135 -23.03 -3.12 2.01
C PRO A 135 -22.67 -1.67 2.40
N LEU A 136 -21.40 -1.37 2.65
CA LEU A 136 -20.96 -0.01 2.94
C LEU A 136 -21.13 0.89 1.71
N PHE A 137 -20.76 0.41 0.52
CA PHE A 137 -20.94 1.17 -0.71
C PHE A 137 -22.41 1.42 -1.02
N ASP A 138 -23.28 0.43 -0.82
CA ASP A 138 -24.71 0.60 -1.04
C ASP A 138 -25.30 1.68 -0.11
N LEU A 139 -24.93 1.64 1.17
CA LEU A 139 -25.30 2.69 2.13
C LEU A 139 -24.81 4.08 1.67
N LEU A 140 -23.52 4.23 1.40
CA LEU A 140 -22.95 5.55 1.15
C LEU A 140 -23.35 6.12 -0.22
N ILE A 141 -23.26 5.32 -1.27
CA ILE A 141 -23.46 5.75 -2.67
C ILE A 141 -24.93 5.66 -3.06
N THR A 142 -25.57 4.49 -2.89
CA THR A 142 -26.95 4.28 -3.35
C THR A 142 -27.95 5.01 -2.46
N GLN A 143 -27.82 4.89 -1.13
CA GLN A 143 -28.83 5.40 -0.19
C GLN A 143 -28.61 6.86 0.20
N HIS A 144 -27.36 7.27 0.40
CA HIS A 144 -27.03 8.64 0.84
C HIS A 144 -26.36 9.53 -0.22
N GLY A 145 -26.24 9.04 -1.47
CA GLY A 145 -25.81 9.85 -2.61
C GLY A 145 -24.38 10.39 -2.51
N TRP A 146 -23.48 9.67 -1.84
CA TRP A 146 -22.05 9.97 -1.89
C TRP A 146 -21.54 9.80 -3.32
N ASP A 147 -20.84 10.80 -3.84
CA ASP A 147 -20.34 10.80 -5.21
C ASP A 147 -19.21 9.79 -5.39
N ILE A 148 -19.48 8.72 -6.13
CA ILE A 148 -18.52 7.65 -6.47
C ILE A 148 -17.27 8.17 -7.18
N ASN A 149 -17.38 9.31 -7.88
CA ASN A 149 -16.31 9.95 -8.63
C ASN A 149 -15.75 11.18 -7.90
N LYS A 150 -16.00 11.29 -6.58
CA LYS A 150 -15.51 12.40 -5.78
C LYS A 150 -13.99 12.48 -5.83
N ASP A 151 -13.46 13.63 -6.21
CA ASP A 151 -12.03 13.91 -6.19
C ASP A 151 -11.52 14.10 -4.75
N GLU A 152 -10.42 13.45 -4.41
CA GLU A 152 -9.62 13.81 -3.23
C GLU A 152 -8.95 15.17 -3.48
N GLY A 153 -9.17 16.11 -2.56
CA GLY A 153 -8.86 17.54 -2.74
C GLY A 153 -7.56 17.85 -3.48
N LYS A 154 -6.42 17.92 -2.78
CA LYS A 154 -5.18 18.47 -3.38
C LYS A 154 -4.73 17.63 -4.60
N PRO A 155 -4.17 18.25 -5.66
CA PRO A 155 -3.85 17.57 -6.91
C PRO A 155 -2.96 16.32 -6.82
N HIS A 156 -2.18 16.17 -5.75
CA HIS A 156 -1.25 15.06 -5.54
C HIS A 156 -1.88 13.81 -4.92
N ASP A 157 -3.04 13.94 -4.27
CA ASP A 157 -3.71 12.83 -3.56
C ASP A 157 -4.96 12.34 -4.29
N LYS A 158 -5.10 12.67 -5.59
CA LYS A 158 -6.27 12.36 -6.43
C LYS A 158 -6.38 10.88 -6.83
N SER A 159 -6.29 9.97 -5.86
CA SER A 159 -6.57 8.56 -6.09
C SER A 159 -8.09 8.35 -6.05
N PRO A 160 -8.70 7.89 -7.15
CA PRO A 160 -10.12 7.57 -7.17
C PRO A 160 -10.42 6.37 -6.27
N LEU A 161 -11.70 6.19 -5.89
CA LEU A 161 -12.11 5.05 -5.07
C LEU A 161 -11.69 3.71 -5.69
N LEU A 162 -11.74 3.59 -7.02
CA LEU A 162 -11.26 2.41 -7.74
C LEU A 162 -9.80 2.07 -7.43
N SER A 163 -8.92 3.05 -7.27
CA SER A 163 -7.51 2.80 -6.92
C SER A 163 -7.37 2.19 -5.53
N TRP A 164 -8.20 2.62 -4.57
CA TRP A 164 -8.16 2.12 -3.20
C TRP A 164 -8.69 0.69 -3.07
N VAL A 165 -9.75 0.32 -3.79
CA VAL A 165 -10.31 -1.04 -3.71
C VAL A 165 -9.40 -2.12 -4.30
N LEU A 166 -8.48 -1.75 -5.19
CA LEU A 166 -7.54 -2.68 -5.82
C LEU A 166 -6.55 -3.34 -4.86
N HIS A 167 -6.41 -2.82 -3.63
CA HIS A 167 -5.54 -3.37 -2.60
C HIS A 167 -6.19 -4.51 -1.80
N HIS A 168 -7.49 -4.78 -2.00
CA HIS A 168 -8.26 -5.71 -1.17
C HIS A 168 -8.36 -7.10 -1.81
N GLN A 169 -8.62 -8.12 -0.99
CA GLN A 169 -8.68 -9.51 -1.48
C GLN A 169 -9.87 -9.79 -2.41
N ASN A 170 -10.97 -9.06 -2.24
CA ASN A 170 -12.19 -9.10 -3.04
C ASN A 170 -12.30 -7.90 -4.02
N GLU A 171 -11.16 -7.32 -4.38
CA GLU A 171 -11.01 -6.25 -5.37
C GLU A 171 -11.91 -6.41 -6.61
N HIS A 172 -12.01 -7.61 -7.19
CA HIS A 172 -12.68 -7.80 -8.47
C HIS A 172 -14.19 -7.58 -8.34
N GLU A 173 -14.79 -8.12 -7.28
CA GLU A 173 -16.21 -7.92 -6.98
C GLU A 173 -16.52 -6.44 -6.70
N LEU A 174 -15.65 -5.79 -5.92
CA LEU A 174 -15.76 -4.36 -5.61
C LEU A 174 -15.63 -3.49 -6.88
N VAL A 175 -14.67 -3.81 -7.76
CA VAL A 175 -14.48 -3.10 -9.03
C VAL A 175 -15.70 -3.26 -9.93
N CYS A 176 -16.22 -4.49 -10.11
CA CYS A 176 -17.45 -4.72 -10.87
C CYS A 176 -18.61 -3.88 -10.33
N TRP A 177 -18.84 -3.90 -9.02
CA TRP A 177 -19.92 -3.15 -8.40
C TRP A 177 -19.80 -1.64 -8.63
N LEU A 178 -18.58 -1.09 -8.54
CA LEU A 178 -18.32 0.34 -8.75
C LEU A 178 -18.54 0.73 -10.23
N LEU A 179 -18.08 -0.09 -11.16
CA LEU A 179 -18.24 0.15 -12.60
C LEU A 179 -19.71 0.07 -13.04
N ASP A 180 -20.48 -0.85 -12.47
CA ASP A 180 -21.93 -0.96 -12.72
C ASP A 180 -22.70 0.29 -12.26
N ARG A 181 -22.10 1.09 -11.37
CA ARG A 181 -22.61 2.38 -10.88
C ARG A 181 -21.87 3.58 -11.44
N ASN A 182 -21.33 3.45 -12.65
CA ASN A 182 -20.71 4.54 -13.40
C ASN A 182 -19.48 5.16 -12.69
N ALA A 183 -18.72 4.38 -11.93
CA ALA A 183 -17.36 4.78 -11.57
C ALA A 183 -16.56 5.03 -12.86
N ARG A 184 -15.93 6.20 -12.94
CA ARG A 184 -15.08 6.58 -14.06
C ARG A 184 -13.80 5.75 -14.05
N VAL A 185 -13.21 5.57 -15.22
CA VAL A 185 -11.89 4.92 -15.37
C VAL A 185 -10.89 5.82 -16.09
N ASP A 186 -11.40 6.87 -16.74
CA ASP A 186 -10.70 7.86 -17.52
C ASP A 186 -10.34 9.05 -16.61
N PHE A 187 -9.48 8.84 -15.61
CA PHE A 187 -9.10 9.89 -14.66
C PHE A 187 -8.19 11.00 -15.26
N GLY A 188 -8.37 11.30 -16.55
CA GLY A 188 -7.72 12.35 -17.31
C GLY A 188 -6.33 11.98 -17.84
N GLU A 189 -5.92 12.65 -18.92
CA GLU A 189 -4.50 12.79 -19.24
C GLU A 189 -3.95 13.92 -18.39
N VAL A 190 -3.09 13.62 -17.44
CA VAL A 190 -2.45 14.64 -16.62
C VAL A 190 -1.11 14.96 -17.25
N SER A 191 -0.99 16.11 -17.92
CA SER A 191 0.20 16.53 -18.65
C SER A 191 1.46 16.52 -17.77
N ASP A 192 2.60 16.21 -18.39
CA ASP A 192 3.65 15.42 -17.76
C ASP A 192 4.63 16.10 -16.78
N GLU A 193 4.51 17.38 -16.46
CA GLU A 193 5.77 18.09 -16.24
C GLU A 193 6.38 18.10 -14.83
N GLU A 194 5.67 17.97 -13.69
CA GLU A 194 6.34 18.44 -12.44
C GLU A 194 6.24 17.63 -11.13
N ARG A 195 5.37 16.62 -10.92
CA ARG A 195 5.17 16.05 -9.55
C ARG A 195 4.89 14.55 -9.48
N PRO A 196 5.13 13.89 -8.31
CA PRO A 196 4.66 12.54 -8.04
C PRO A 196 3.14 12.54 -8.15
N ARG A 197 2.66 12.00 -9.27
CA ARG A 197 1.25 11.95 -9.63
C ARG A 197 0.63 10.68 -9.03
N PRO A 198 -0.68 10.69 -8.70
CA PRO A 198 -1.39 9.44 -8.48
C PRO A 198 -1.17 8.55 -9.70
N LEU A 199 -0.94 7.27 -9.45
CA LEU A 199 -0.70 6.28 -10.50
C LEU A 199 -1.89 6.27 -11.46
N VAL A 200 -1.62 6.08 -12.75
CA VAL A 200 -2.70 5.79 -13.71
C VAL A 200 -3.42 4.53 -13.22
N LEU A 201 -4.74 4.45 -13.36
CA LEU A 201 -5.52 3.37 -12.77
C LEU A 201 -5.01 1.96 -13.15
N LEU A 202 -4.59 1.76 -14.41
CA LEU A 202 -3.99 0.47 -14.81
C LEU A 202 -2.59 0.24 -14.22
N GLU A 203 -1.82 1.28 -13.89
CA GLU A 203 -0.57 1.14 -13.13
C GLU A 203 -0.87 0.62 -11.72
N THR A 204 -1.85 1.19 -11.03
CA THR A 204 -2.31 0.69 -9.71
C THR A 204 -2.84 -0.74 -9.82
N CYS A 205 -3.64 -1.04 -10.84
CA CYS A 205 -4.21 -2.37 -11.04
C CYS A 205 -3.14 -3.42 -11.37
N ALA A 206 -2.14 -3.08 -12.19
CA ALA A 206 -1.01 -3.95 -12.44
C ALA A 206 -0.18 -4.21 -11.17
N GLN A 207 -0.10 -3.21 -10.30
CA GLN A 207 0.61 -3.32 -9.04
C GLN A 207 -0.14 -4.23 -8.04
N PHE A 208 -1.43 -4.00 -7.82
CA PHE A 208 -2.19 -4.61 -6.72
C PHE A 208 -3.38 -5.48 -7.13
N GLY A 209 -4.00 -5.21 -8.28
CA GLY A 209 -5.21 -5.89 -8.76
C GLY A 209 -4.96 -7.22 -9.47
N SER A 210 -6.04 -7.96 -9.76
CA SER A 210 -6.01 -9.19 -10.54
C SER A 210 -6.00 -8.95 -12.06
N VAL A 211 -5.66 -9.97 -12.84
CA VAL A 211 -5.66 -9.91 -14.31
C VAL A 211 -7.08 -9.66 -14.84
N GLU A 212 -8.09 -10.22 -14.19
CA GLU A 212 -9.50 -10.05 -14.49
C GLU A 212 -9.93 -8.58 -14.32
N SER A 213 -9.57 -7.96 -13.19
CA SER A 213 -9.83 -6.54 -12.95
C SER A 213 -9.08 -5.65 -13.93
N PHE A 214 -7.84 -6.01 -14.28
CA PHE A 214 -7.06 -5.26 -15.27
C PHE A 214 -7.71 -5.30 -16.65
N ARG A 215 -8.08 -6.50 -17.14
CA ARG A 215 -8.80 -6.67 -18.42
C ARG A 215 -10.10 -5.90 -18.43
N LEU A 216 -10.87 -5.97 -17.35
CA LEU A 216 -12.14 -5.25 -17.23
C LEU A 216 -11.94 -3.73 -17.29
N LEU A 217 -11.01 -3.18 -16.51
CA LEU A 217 -10.71 -1.75 -16.50
C LEU A 217 -10.20 -1.28 -17.88
N GLN A 218 -9.31 -2.06 -18.50
CA GLN A 218 -8.83 -1.78 -19.85
C GLN A 218 -9.96 -1.78 -20.87
N ALA A 219 -10.87 -2.76 -20.83
CA ALA A 219 -12.04 -2.84 -21.70
C ALA A 219 -13.03 -1.67 -21.49
N LYS A 220 -13.05 -1.07 -20.29
CA LYS A 220 -13.82 0.15 -19.98
C LYS A 220 -13.10 1.44 -20.39
N GLY A 221 -11.90 1.36 -20.98
CA GLY A 221 -11.16 2.51 -21.50
C GLY A 221 -10.12 3.09 -20.54
N ALA A 222 -9.77 2.37 -19.46
CA ALA A 222 -8.65 2.77 -18.62
C ALA A 222 -7.35 2.78 -19.44
N LYS A 223 -6.55 3.84 -19.29
CA LYS A 223 -5.32 4.02 -20.07
C LYS A 223 -4.15 3.26 -19.46
N LEU A 224 -3.28 2.73 -20.31
CA LEU A 224 -2.04 2.09 -19.90
C LEU A 224 -1.01 3.16 -19.56
N GLY A 225 -0.48 3.15 -18.34
CA GLY A 225 0.58 4.07 -17.95
C GLY A 225 1.97 3.56 -18.34
N GLY A 226 2.92 4.47 -18.52
CA GLY A 226 4.29 4.15 -18.93
C GLY A 226 5.09 3.32 -17.91
N ARG A 227 4.60 3.21 -16.66
CA ARG A 227 5.22 2.42 -15.59
C ARG A 227 4.44 1.16 -15.23
N THR A 228 3.45 0.77 -16.04
CA THR A 228 2.57 -0.36 -15.73
C THR A 228 3.37 -1.64 -15.46
N LEU A 229 4.29 -1.99 -16.37
CA LEU A 229 5.14 -3.18 -16.21
C LEU A 229 6.17 -3.01 -15.08
N HIS A 230 6.71 -1.80 -14.90
CA HIS A 230 7.72 -1.50 -13.87
C HIS A 230 7.20 -1.73 -12.46
N LEU A 231 6.03 -1.17 -12.15
CA LEU A 231 5.40 -1.33 -10.83
C LEU A 231 4.95 -2.78 -10.61
N CYS A 232 4.42 -3.42 -11.66
CA CYS A 232 4.07 -4.83 -11.60
C CYS A 232 5.27 -5.72 -11.24
N CYS A 233 6.39 -5.57 -11.95
CA CYS A 233 7.60 -6.36 -11.70
C CYS A 233 8.20 -6.07 -10.32
N GLY A 234 8.23 -4.80 -9.89
CA GLY A 234 8.70 -4.43 -8.55
C GLY A 234 7.84 -5.07 -7.45
N THR A 235 6.51 -4.98 -7.55
CA THR A 235 5.63 -5.58 -6.55
C THR A 235 5.63 -7.11 -6.61
N ALA A 236 5.71 -7.72 -7.80
CA ALA A 236 5.89 -9.16 -7.93
C ALA A 236 7.19 -9.64 -7.25
N ALA A 237 8.28 -8.90 -7.44
CA ALA A 237 9.57 -9.18 -6.82
C ALA A 237 9.54 -8.99 -5.30
N TYR A 238 8.84 -7.97 -4.80
CA TYR A 238 8.63 -7.75 -3.36
C TYR A 238 7.93 -8.96 -2.69
N TYR A 239 6.89 -9.51 -3.32
CA TYR A 239 6.18 -10.69 -2.81
C TYR A 239 6.92 -12.02 -3.04
N GLY A 240 7.99 -12.03 -3.83
CA GLY A 240 8.70 -13.25 -4.21
C GLY A 240 7.90 -14.11 -5.19
N ALA A 241 7.16 -13.48 -6.09
CA ALA A 241 6.42 -14.18 -7.13
C ALA A 241 7.37 -14.82 -8.14
N ASP A 242 7.01 -16.01 -8.64
CA ASP A 242 7.74 -16.69 -9.72
C ASP A 242 6.86 -16.75 -10.98
N PRO A 243 7.09 -15.88 -11.98
CA PRO A 243 6.36 -15.91 -13.24
C PRO A 243 6.74 -17.11 -14.14
N GLY A 244 7.82 -17.83 -13.83
CA GLY A 244 8.28 -19.01 -14.56
C GLY A 244 7.69 -20.32 -14.05
N ALA A 245 7.20 -20.36 -12.82
CA ALA A 245 6.56 -21.55 -12.27
C ALA A 245 5.22 -21.83 -12.99
N ASN A 246 4.97 -23.11 -13.29
CA ASN A 246 3.68 -23.51 -13.84
C ASN A 246 2.59 -23.24 -12.80
N SER A 247 1.41 -22.81 -13.27
CA SER A 247 0.29 -22.49 -12.38
C SER A 247 -0.13 -23.67 -11.50
N GLN A 248 0.08 -24.92 -11.95
CA GLN A 248 -0.23 -26.13 -11.19
C GLN A 248 0.72 -26.36 -10.01
N ASP A 249 1.97 -25.91 -10.08
CA ASP A 249 2.96 -26.13 -9.03
C ASP A 249 2.79 -25.13 -7.88
N GLN A 250 2.25 -23.94 -8.16
CA GLN A 250 2.01 -22.90 -7.15
C GLN A 250 0.85 -23.24 -6.20
N ASP A 251 -0.19 -23.92 -6.69
CA ASP A 251 -1.34 -24.33 -5.86
C ASP A 251 -0.96 -25.39 -4.80
N ASN A 252 0.08 -26.19 -5.06
CA ASN A 252 0.56 -27.22 -4.13
C ASN A 252 1.48 -26.65 -3.04
N LEU A 253 2.32 -25.66 -3.35
CA LEU A 253 3.23 -25.03 -2.39
C LEU A 253 2.49 -24.31 -1.26
N GLY A 254 1.37 -23.66 -1.57
CA GLY A 254 0.52 -23.02 -0.54
C GLY A 254 -0.17 -24.02 0.40
N ARG A 255 -0.26 -25.30 0.03
CA ARG A 255 -0.96 -26.32 0.81
C ARG A 255 -0.02 -27.14 1.71
N GLU A 256 1.22 -27.39 1.29
CA GLU A 256 2.20 -28.11 2.11
C GLU A 256 2.82 -27.24 3.22
N GLU A 257 3.05 -25.95 2.97
CA GLU A 257 3.66 -25.04 3.96
C GLU A 257 2.71 -24.75 5.16
N VAL A 258 1.39 -24.78 4.93
CA VAL A 258 0.35 -24.58 5.95
C VAL A 258 0.16 -25.81 6.86
N LEU A 259 0.52 -27.02 6.41
CA LEU A 259 0.34 -28.26 7.19
C LEU A 259 1.51 -28.57 8.13
N GLY A 260 2.56 -27.73 8.17
CA GLY A 260 3.78 -27.96 8.95
C GLY A 260 3.86 -27.26 10.33
N LEU A 261 2.87 -26.43 10.71
CA LEU A 261 2.90 -25.70 11.98
C LEU A 261 1.91 -26.31 12.98
N GLY A 262 2.49 -27.05 13.94
CA GLY A 262 1.81 -27.93 14.86
C GLY A 262 0.85 -27.28 15.85
N GLU A 263 -0.20 -28.04 16.15
CA GLU A 263 -1.13 -27.87 17.26
C GLU A 263 -0.42 -28.14 18.60
N GLU A 264 0.20 -27.14 19.24
CA GLU A 264 0.45 -27.20 20.68
C GLU A 264 0.26 -25.83 21.36
N GLY A 265 -0.84 -25.71 22.12
CA GLY A 265 -0.77 -25.15 23.46
C GLY A 265 -1.01 -23.65 23.70
N THR A 266 -2.17 -23.40 24.32
CA THR A 266 -2.44 -22.42 25.39
C THR A 266 -2.95 -21.02 25.06
N ALA A 267 -4.13 -20.77 25.64
CA ALA A 267 -4.86 -19.52 25.65
C ALA A 267 -4.21 -18.47 26.56
N ASN A 268 -4.00 -17.26 26.05
CA ASN A 268 -4.04 -16.05 26.85
C ASN A 268 -4.54 -14.88 25.99
N VAL A 269 -5.77 -14.42 26.27
CA VAL A 269 -6.45 -13.34 25.57
C VAL A 269 -6.04 -12.04 26.24
N ASN A 270 -5.12 -11.30 25.61
CA ASN A 270 -5.01 -9.83 25.57
C ASN A 270 -3.64 -9.46 24.99
N SER A 271 -3.56 -9.27 23.67
CA SER A 271 -2.43 -8.57 23.05
C SER A 271 -2.88 -7.88 21.77
N ASP A 272 -2.76 -6.56 21.74
CA ASP A 272 -2.86 -5.70 20.55
C ASP A 272 -1.66 -5.93 19.60
N ALA A 273 -1.44 -7.18 19.17
CA ALA A 273 -0.29 -7.62 18.37
C ALA A 273 -0.66 -8.14 16.97
N ASP A 274 -1.90 -7.90 16.51
CA ASP A 274 -2.44 -8.42 15.25
C ASP A 274 -2.06 -7.58 14.01
N ALA A 275 -0.84 -7.02 13.96
CA ALA A 275 -0.36 -6.32 12.76
C ALA A 275 0.60 -7.17 11.92
N ASP A 276 1.32 -8.12 12.53
CA ASP A 276 2.39 -8.87 11.84
C ASP A 276 1.98 -10.30 11.43
N ALA A 277 0.94 -10.89 12.03
CA ALA A 277 0.47 -12.23 11.66
C ALA A 277 -0.24 -12.26 10.28
N ASP A 278 -0.89 -11.15 9.89
CA ASP A 278 -1.60 -11.05 8.61
C ASP A 278 -0.67 -10.85 7.40
N ALA A 279 0.61 -10.52 7.63
CA ALA A 279 1.55 -10.19 6.56
C ALA A 279 2.08 -11.43 5.82
N GLU A 280 2.27 -12.54 6.52
CA GLU A 280 2.77 -13.78 5.92
C GLU A 280 1.70 -14.51 5.10
N ASP A 281 0.47 -14.59 5.62
CA ASP A 281 -0.68 -15.21 4.93
C ASP A 281 -1.04 -14.44 3.64
N SER A 282 -0.93 -13.11 3.67
CA SER A 282 -1.11 -12.26 2.49
C SER A 282 -0.09 -12.58 1.38
N GLY A 283 1.15 -12.97 1.74
CA GLY A 283 2.19 -13.30 0.77
C GLY A 283 1.83 -14.50 -0.12
N LEU A 284 1.27 -15.55 0.46
CA LEU A 284 0.89 -16.78 -0.27
C LEU A 284 -0.22 -16.52 -1.29
N VAL A 285 -1.20 -15.68 -0.93
CA VAL A 285 -2.29 -15.30 -1.84
C VAL A 285 -1.80 -14.34 -2.93
N GLN A 286 -0.86 -13.45 -2.62
CA GLN A 286 -0.41 -12.42 -3.56
C GLN A 286 0.59 -12.95 -4.60
N ARG A 287 1.50 -13.87 -4.25
CA ARG A 287 2.49 -14.44 -5.17
C ARG A 287 1.90 -14.92 -6.50
N PRO A 288 0.90 -15.83 -6.54
CA PRO A 288 0.34 -16.32 -7.80
C PRO A 288 -0.37 -15.22 -8.58
N LYS A 289 -1.11 -14.31 -7.91
CA LYS A 289 -1.75 -13.16 -8.56
C LYS A 289 -0.72 -12.25 -9.23
N ARG A 290 0.39 -11.94 -8.54
CA ARG A 290 1.47 -11.10 -9.10
C ARG A 290 2.19 -11.79 -10.27
N ALA A 291 2.49 -13.08 -10.15
CA ALA A 291 3.09 -13.87 -11.23
C ALA A 291 2.20 -13.91 -12.49
N ALA A 292 0.88 -14.09 -12.30
CA ALA A 292 -0.09 -14.07 -13.38
C ALA A 292 -0.14 -12.69 -14.08
N MET A 293 -0.13 -11.60 -13.31
CA MET A 293 -0.10 -10.24 -13.87
C MET A 293 1.17 -9.99 -14.70
N VAL A 294 2.34 -10.36 -14.20
CA VAL A 294 3.62 -10.18 -14.93
C VAL A 294 3.58 -10.94 -16.27
N ARG A 295 3.11 -12.20 -16.26
CA ARG A 295 2.94 -12.99 -17.50
C ARG A 295 1.96 -12.32 -18.46
N TYR A 296 0.78 -11.91 -17.98
CA TYR A 296 -0.23 -11.27 -18.81
C TYR A 296 0.33 -10.00 -19.51
N LEU A 297 1.02 -9.14 -18.76
CA LEU A 297 1.56 -7.90 -19.31
C LEU A 297 2.65 -8.13 -20.38
N VAL A 298 3.50 -9.15 -20.23
CA VAL A 298 4.60 -9.40 -21.18
C VAL A 298 4.19 -10.33 -22.31
N ASP A 299 3.54 -11.46 -21.99
CA ASP A 299 3.28 -12.53 -22.94
C ASP A 299 2.01 -12.30 -23.76
N GLU A 300 0.97 -11.71 -23.15
CA GLU A 300 -0.29 -11.42 -23.86
C GLU A 300 -0.34 -9.98 -24.39
N LEU A 301 0.01 -8.98 -23.57
CA LEU A 301 0.01 -7.57 -24.01
C LEU A 301 1.28 -7.15 -24.76
N GLY A 302 2.35 -7.94 -24.73
CA GLY A 302 3.58 -7.63 -25.46
C GLY A 302 4.32 -6.39 -24.95
N LEU A 303 4.17 -6.04 -23.65
CA LEU A 303 4.87 -4.89 -23.10
C LEU A 303 6.39 -5.09 -23.13
N ASN A 304 7.10 -4.04 -23.55
CA ASN A 304 8.55 -4.09 -23.74
C ASN A 304 9.28 -4.15 -22.39
N VAL A 305 9.93 -5.30 -22.10
CA VAL A 305 10.73 -5.53 -20.89
C VAL A 305 11.95 -4.61 -20.75
N ASN A 306 12.34 -3.92 -21.82
CA ASN A 306 13.45 -2.96 -21.86
C ASN A 306 12.99 -1.49 -21.90
N GLN A 307 11.68 -1.22 -21.78
CA GLN A 307 11.16 0.14 -21.74
C GLN A 307 11.62 0.83 -20.45
N THR A 308 12.10 2.07 -20.55
CA THR A 308 12.44 2.88 -19.39
C THR A 308 11.20 3.57 -18.83
N ASP A 309 11.11 3.68 -17.50
CA ASP A 309 10.05 4.42 -16.78
C ASP A 309 10.09 5.94 -17.05
N THR A 310 11.19 6.41 -17.65
CA THR A 310 11.44 7.79 -17.99
C THR A 310 12.38 7.98 -19.16
N GLU A 311 12.21 9.12 -19.82
CA GLU A 311 13.25 9.78 -20.61
C GLU A 311 14.06 10.81 -19.78
N ILE A 312 13.50 11.28 -18.65
CA ILE A 312 14.08 12.35 -17.82
C ILE A 312 14.95 11.76 -16.70
N THR A 313 16.24 12.11 -16.72
CA THR A 313 17.30 11.48 -15.94
C THR A 313 17.40 11.85 -14.45
N ARG A 314 16.46 12.61 -13.87
CA ARG A 314 16.68 13.31 -12.56
C ARG A 314 15.58 13.17 -11.50
N ILE A 315 14.77 12.11 -11.51
CA ILE A 315 13.68 11.96 -10.51
C ILE A 315 14.01 10.81 -9.55
N TYR A 316 14.00 11.10 -8.24
CA TYR A 316 14.39 10.23 -7.12
C TYR A 316 13.60 8.91 -6.95
N TRP A 317 12.63 8.61 -7.82
CA TRP A 317 11.70 7.47 -7.70
C TRP A 317 11.58 6.65 -8.99
N ARG A 318 12.56 6.79 -9.89
CA ARG A 318 12.58 6.17 -11.21
C ARG A 318 13.86 5.34 -11.33
N TYR A 319 13.68 4.02 -11.46
CA TYR A 319 14.78 3.04 -11.40
C TYR A 319 15.22 2.58 -12.80
N GLY A 320 14.51 2.97 -13.87
CA GLY A 320 14.87 2.61 -15.24
C GLY A 320 13.92 1.57 -15.83
N THR A 321 14.42 0.36 -16.12
CA THR A 321 13.61 -0.72 -16.72
C THR A 321 12.82 -1.51 -15.68
N PRO A 322 11.83 -2.33 -16.07
CA PRO A 322 11.19 -3.29 -15.17
C PRO A 322 12.18 -4.22 -14.45
N LEU A 323 13.29 -4.57 -15.10
CA LEU A 323 14.36 -5.36 -14.50
C LEU A 323 15.03 -4.64 -13.33
N ASN A 324 15.22 -3.32 -13.41
CA ASN A 324 15.74 -2.52 -12.30
C ASN A 324 14.79 -2.50 -11.09
N TYR A 325 13.49 -2.41 -11.34
CA TYR A 325 12.46 -2.46 -10.29
C TYR A 325 12.44 -3.81 -9.59
N ALA A 326 12.57 -4.91 -10.34
CA ALA A 326 12.66 -6.24 -9.73
C ALA A 326 13.98 -6.45 -8.97
N ALA A 327 15.09 -5.96 -9.51
CA ALA A 327 16.43 -6.19 -8.97
C ALA A 327 16.70 -5.51 -7.61
N ARG A 328 15.90 -4.50 -7.24
CA ARG A 328 16.01 -3.82 -5.94
C ARG A 328 15.39 -4.60 -4.78
N GLU A 329 14.55 -5.60 -5.08
CA GLU A 329 13.77 -6.33 -4.09
C GLU A 329 14.49 -7.62 -3.67
N LYS A 330 14.57 -7.86 -2.36
CA LYS A 330 15.32 -9.01 -1.79
C LYS A 330 14.79 -10.36 -2.27
N LYS A 331 13.49 -10.47 -2.52
CA LYS A 331 12.81 -11.69 -3.01
C LYS A 331 12.66 -11.70 -4.54
N GLY A 332 13.34 -10.80 -5.26
CA GLY A 332 13.16 -10.59 -6.69
C GLY A 332 13.82 -11.60 -7.63
N VAL A 333 14.54 -12.60 -7.11
CA VAL A 333 15.40 -13.50 -7.91
C VAL A 333 14.64 -14.20 -9.04
N ALA A 334 13.43 -14.69 -8.78
CA ALA A 334 12.61 -15.41 -9.76
C ALA A 334 12.12 -14.48 -10.87
N VAL A 335 11.59 -13.30 -10.51
CA VAL A 335 11.17 -12.27 -11.47
C VAL A 335 12.34 -11.81 -12.33
N VAL A 336 13.53 -11.59 -11.74
CA VAL A 336 14.75 -11.20 -12.47
C VAL A 336 15.16 -12.28 -13.47
N ARG A 337 15.27 -13.55 -13.06
CA ARG A 337 15.59 -14.66 -13.97
C ARG A 337 14.60 -14.74 -15.13
N TRP A 338 13.32 -14.62 -14.82
CA TRP A 338 12.27 -14.70 -15.82
C TRP A 338 12.35 -13.53 -16.82
N LEU A 339 12.53 -12.29 -16.34
CA LEU A 339 12.70 -11.12 -17.22
C LEU A 339 13.93 -11.24 -18.13
N LEU A 340 15.06 -11.74 -17.62
CA LEU A 340 16.24 -12.02 -18.42
C LEU A 340 15.94 -13.07 -19.51
N GLY A 341 15.19 -14.13 -19.17
CA GLY A 341 14.69 -15.12 -20.13
C GLY A 341 13.75 -14.55 -21.20
N LYS A 342 13.06 -13.44 -20.90
CA LYS A 342 12.24 -12.67 -21.84
C LYS A 342 13.02 -11.60 -22.62
N GLY A 343 14.35 -11.59 -22.51
CA GLY A 343 15.22 -10.67 -23.25
C GLY A 343 15.41 -9.30 -22.59
N ALA A 344 15.16 -9.18 -21.28
CA ALA A 344 15.56 -7.98 -20.55
C ALA A 344 17.09 -7.83 -20.55
N ASP A 345 17.57 -6.64 -20.84
CA ASP A 345 18.99 -6.29 -20.93
C ASP A 345 19.45 -5.65 -19.59
N PRO A 346 20.23 -6.37 -18.76
CA PRO A 346 20.71 -5.85 -17.48
C PRO A 346 21.69 -4.68 -17.61
N LEU A 347 22.21 -4.45 -18.82
CA LEU A 347 23.15 -3.38 -19.11
C LEU A 347 22.46 -2.18 -19.78
N ASN A 348 21.16 -2.21 -20.12
CA ASN A 348 20.44 -1.22 -20.97
C ASN A 348 21.02 0.22 -20.91
N PRO A 349 21.53 0.78 -22.03
CA PRO A 349 22.28 2.05 -21.99
C PRO A 349 21.37 3.26 -21.76
N LYS A 350 20.05 3.08 -21.94
CA LYS A 350 19.06 4.13 -21.70
C LYS A 350 18.79 4.34 -20.21
N CYS A 351 19.27 3.45 -19.35
CA CYS A 351 19.11 3.54 -17.90
C CYS A 351 20.33 4.18 -17.25
N ASN A 352 20.12 5.19 -16.41
CA ASN A 352 21.19 5.81 -15.61
C ASN A 352 21.71 4.88 -14.51
N VAL A 353 20.91 3.89 -14.12
CA VAL A 353 21.22 2.93 -13.06
C VAL A 353 21.06 1.54 -13.68
N SER A 354 22.11 0.72 -13.60
CA SER A 354 22.02 -0.69 -14.01
C SER A 354 21.29 -1.53 -12.98
N ALA A 355 20.73 -2.67 -13.40
CA ALA A 355 20.06 -3.59 -12.47
C ALA A 355 21.01 -4.07 -11.36
N GLU A 356 22.30 -4.27 -11.70
CA GLU A 356 23.35 -4.60 -10.74
C GLU A 356 23.57 -3.50 -9.70
N LYS A 357 23.59 -2.23 -10.11
CA LYS A 357 23.73 -1.12 -9.18
C LYS A 357 22.52 -1.02 -8.24
N CYS A 358 21.30 -1.26 -8.74
CA CYS A 358 20.11 -1.38 -7.91
C CYS A 358 20.27 -2.51 -6.88
N ALA A 359 20.62 -3.71 -7.32
CA ALA A 359 20.78 -4.86 -6.42
C ALA A 359 21.89 -4.65 -5.38
N LYS A 360 23.01 -4.00 -5.72
CA LYS A 360 24.09 -3.65 -4.77
C LYS A 360 23.63 -2.66 -3.71
N VAL A 361 22.96 -1.58 -4.12
CA VAL A 361 22.46 -0.54 -3.19
C VAL A 361 21.46 -1.12 -2.19
N HIS A 362 20.68 -2.11 -2.60
CA HIS A 362 19.67 -2.76 -1.77
C HIS A 362 20.11 -4.11 -1.17
N GLU A 363 21.40 -4.46 -1.26
CA GLU A 363 21.99 -5.68 -0.67
C GLU A 363 21.28 -6.98 -1.11
N CYS A 364 20.83 -7.03 -2.37
CA CYS A 364 20.12 -8.16 -2.95
C CYS A 364 21.12 -9.18 -3.53
N HIS A 365 21.80 -9.91 -2.65
CA HIS A 365 22.90 -10.82 -3.00
C HIS A 365 22.51 -11.92 -4.01
N GLU A 366 21.34 -12.55 -3.85
CA GLU A 366 20.87 -13.59 -4.78
C GLU A 366 20.58 -13.04 -6.18
N VAL A 367 20.02 -11.83 -6.25
CA VAL A 367 19.82 -11.13 -7.52
C VAL A 367 21.17 -10.83 -8.18
N LEU A 368 22.18 -10.41 -7.41
CA LEU A 368 23.53 -10.16 -7.95
C LEU A 368 24.14 -11.42 -8.57
N GLN A 369 24.03 -12.57 -7.90
CA GLN A 369 24.51 -13.84 -8.43
C GLN A 369 23.85 -14.18 -9.78
N VAL A 370 22.54 -13.96 -9.91
CA VAL A 370 21.83 -14.18 -11.19
C VAL A 370 22.33 -13.25 -12.28
N LEU A 371 22.54 -11.97 -11.97
CA LEU A 371 23.05 -11.00 -12.93
C LEU A 371 24.50 -11.30 -13.34
N GLU A 372 25.34 -11.80 -12.44
CA GLU A 372 26.70 -12.27 -12.73
C GLU A 372 26.70 -13.51 -13.63
N GLN A 373 25.91 -14.52 -13.29
CA GLN A 373 25.72 -15.72 -14.12
C GLN A 373 25.25 -15.35 -15.53
N TRP A 374 24.33 -14.40 -15.65
CA TRP A 374 23.90 -13.92 -16.96
C TRP A 374 25.05 -13.32 -17.77
N LYS A 375 25.95 -12.54 -17.15
CA LYS A 375 27.11 -11.96 -17.84
C LYS A 375 28.11 -13.04 -18.28
N GLU A 376 28.35 -14.03 -17.44
CA GLU A 376 29.23 -15.17 -17.75
C GLU A 376 28.71 -15.96 -18.96
N LEU A 377 27.40 -16.12 -19.07
CA LEU A 377 26.75 -16.81 -20.19
C LEU A 377 26.66 -15.95 -21.46
N ASN A 378 26.83 -14.62 -21.37
CA ASN A 378 26.67 -13.68 -22.47
C ASN A 378 27.89 -12.74 -22.63
N PRO A 379 29.13 -13.28 -22.79
CA PRO A 379 30.35 -12.47 -22.82
C PRO A 379 30.39 -11.49 -23.99
N ASP A 380 29.80 -11.85 -25.14
CA ASP A 380 29.76 -11.00 -26.33
C ASP A 380 28.94 -9.72 -26.10
N GLU A 381 27.82 -9.82 -25.39
CA GLU A 381 26.98 -8.66 -25.06
C GLU A 381 27.70 -7.71 -24.08
N VAL A 382 28.44 -8.27 -23.12
CA VAL A 382 29.29 -7.50 -22.20
C VAL A 382 30.41 -6.80 -22.96
N GLN A 383 31.08 -7.50 -23.88
CA GLN A 383 32.20 -6.94 -24.65
C GLN A 383 31.75 -5.82 -25.61
N LYS A 384 30.63 -6.01 -26.33
CA LYS A 384 30.04 -4.97 -27.20
C LYS A 384 29.82 -3.66 -26.43
N ARG A 385 29.40 -3.74 -25.16
CA ARG A 385 29.17 -2.57 -24.31
C ARG A 385 30.45 -1.86 -23.91
N HIS A 386 31.49 -2.60 -23.52
CA HIS A 386 32.79 -2.00 -23.19
C HIS A 386 33.35 -1.18 -24.34
N LEU A 387 33.18 -1.65 -25.58
CA LEU A 387 33.62 -0.93 -26.78
C LEU A 387 32.79 0.34 -27.05
N SER A 388 31.50 0.33 -26.72
CA SER A 388 30.63 1.51 -26.92
C SER A 388 30.83 2.62 -25.87
N GLY A 389 31.28 2.28 -24.66
CA GLY A 389 31.47 3.22 -23.55
C GLY A 389 32.77 4.03 -23.60
N SER A 390 33.80 3.55 -24.30
CA SER A 390 35.11 4.24 -24.32
C SER A 390 35.20 5.42 -25.30
N GLY A 391 34.14 5.67 -26.08
CA GLY A 391 34.14 6.70 -27.13
C GLY A 391 33.65 8.09 -26.71
N PHE A 392 33.18 8.27 -25.47
CA PHE A 392 32.56 9.51 -24.99
C PHE A 392 33.39 10.27 -23.93
N GLU A 393 34.70 10.04 -23.86
CA GLU A 393 35.59 11.04 -23.25
C GLU A 393 35.70 12.24 -24.19
N THR A 394 34.74 13.16 -24.11
CA THR A 394 34.89 14.49 -24.68
C THR A 394 36.18 15.11 -24.14
N PRO A 395 37.14 15.51 -25.00
CA PRO A 395 38.34 16.19 -24.54
C PRO A 395 37.89 17.47 -23.81
N LEU A 396 38.17 17.54 -22.52
CA LEU A 396 38.08 18.79 -21.77
C LEU A 396 39.07 19.77 -22.43
N LYS A 397 38.56 20.74 -23.18
CA LYS A 397 39.32 21.91 -23.64
C LYS A 397 39.20 23.04 -22.62
#